data_AF-A0A7S0MDS6-F1
#
_entry.id   AF-A0A7S0MDS6-F1
#
_cell.length_a   1.000
_cell.length_b   1.000
_cell.length_c   1.000
_cell.angle_alpha   90.00
_cell.angle_beta   90.00
_cell.angle_gamma   90.00
#
_symmetry.space_group_name_H-M   'P 1'
#
loop_
_entity.id
_entity.type
_entity.pdbx_description
1 polymer ?
#
loop_
_entity_poly.entity_id
_entity_poly.type
_entity_poly.pdbx_seq_one_letter_code
_entity_poly.pdbx_strand_id
1 'polypeptide(L)'
;GRSGQGRYPLRDRTEFSNTGWTQSKVSIKQRESRPLAPLVLGERWREEPNRMKDIGPMGLNKLHHFISEIFIIEPRFVDSGLPVLSVRPCELFLYILDRLAEQETRSVEDPTPFVEVYGGTANAVVATDAGLESNIPTDFDARFYIPHFDGHQEYDRCREIVERYLLERLYSMLPPGYPAQSLQFCNIDVIRRYYFQKQVVIGGFSLLSIGDARGKVIDIEFSSSAEGGRRFFDDAGAFVIPIAR
;
A
#
# COMPACT_ATOMS: atom_id res chain seq x y z
N GLY A 1 21.21 52.21 29.66
CA GLY A 1 21.43 51.80 31.06
C GLY A 1 21.07 50.34 31.21
N ARG A 2 21.91 49.58 31.95
CA ARG A 2 21.74 48.19 32.44
C ARG A 2 20.41 48.06 33.24
N SER A 3 19.76 46.92 33.45
CA SER A 3 20.13 45.58 33.95
C SER A 3 18.85 44.70 33.92
N GLY A 4 18.78 43.36 33.89
CA GLY A 4 19.67 42.27 34.28
C GLY A 4 18.89 41.25 35.14
N GLN A 5 19.20 39.94 34.96
CA GLN A 5 18.80 38.74 35.75
C GLN A 5 17.45 38.08 35.39
N GLY A 6 17.33 36.82 34.95
CA GLY A 6 18.27 35.70 34.83
C GLY A 6 18.28 34.81 36.09
N ARG A 7 17.61 33.64 36.04
CA ARG A 7 17.87 32.48 36.92
C ARG A 7 17.52 31.16 36.24
N TYR A 8 18.56 30.33 36.02
CA TYR A 8 18.51 28.87 36.09
C TYR A 8 18.88 28.44 37.53
N PRO A 9 18.60 27.18 37.92
CA PRO A 9 19.75 26.29 38.10
C PRO A 9 19.57 24.85 37.58
N LEU A 10 20.71 24.36 37.10
CA LEU A 10 21.25 23.02 36.89
C LEU A 10 20.63 21.83 37.66
N ARG A 11 20.58 20.67 36.99
CA ARG A 11 21.04 19.38 37.55
C ARG A 11 21.51 18.39 36.45
N ASP A 12 22.78 18.03 36.59
CA ASP A 12 23.49 16.76 36.34
C ASP A 12 23.34 16.00 35.02
N ARG A 13 24.48 15.98 34.29
CA ARG A 13 24.87 14.95 33.32
C ARG A 13 25.61 13.84 34.05
N THR A 14 25.26 12.59 33.73
CA THR A 14 25.97 11.27 33.83
C THR A 14 24.92 10.24 34.28
N GLU A 15 24.54 9.17 33.60
CA GLU A 15 25.11 8.28 32.60
C GLU A 15 23.95 7.70 31.78
N PHE A 16 24.08 7.56 30.46
CA PHE A 16 23.35 6.51 29.74
C PHE A 16 24.39 5.67 29.02
N SER A 17 24.77 4.61 29.73
CA SER A 17 25.53 3.50 29.22
C SER A 17 24.74 2.76 28.15
N ASN A 18 25.53 2.26 27.20
CA ASN A 18 25.30 1.19 26.24
C ASN A 18 24.05 0.31 26.35
N THR A 19 23.63 -0.12 25.15
CA THR A 19 22.78 -1.28 24.80
C THR A 19 21.28 -1.13 25.02
N GLY A 20 20.58 -0.82 23.91
CA GLY A 20 19.12 -0.78 23.89
C GLY A 20 18.49 -0.93 22.51
N TRP A 21 19.15 -1.61 21.55
CA TRP A 21 18.46 -2.21 20.41
C TRP A 21 17.93 -3.58 20.85
N THR A 22 16.96 -3.58 21.76
CA THR A 22 16.12 -4.77 21.92
C THR A 22 15.12 -4.76 20.78
N GLN A 23 15.20 -5.83 19.98
CA GLN A 23 14.21 -6.23 19.00
C GLN A 23 12.83 -5.66 19.34
N SER A 24 12.35 -4.71 18.54
CA SER A 24 10.94 -4.38 18.52
C SER A 24 10.22 -5.65 18.10
N LYS A 25 9.78 -6.42 19.10
CA LYS A 25 8.81 -7.49 18.94
C LYS A 25 7.64 -6.87 18.21
N VAL A 26 7.52 -7.17 16.93
CA VAL A 26 6.24 -7.11 16.23
C VAL A 26 5.36 -8.10 16.98
N SER A 27 4.59 -7.57 17.93
CA SER A 27 3.55 -8.31 18.61
C SER A 27 2.41 -8.45 17.60
N ILE A 28 2.47 -9.51 16.81
CA ILE A 28 1.26 -10.07 16.23
C ILE A 28 0.52 -10.64 17.42
N LYS A 29 -0.33 -9.83 18.06
CA LYS A 29 -1.38 -10.38 18.91
C LYS A 29 -2.17 -11.30 17.99
N GLN A 30 -2.04 -12.60 18.20
CA GLN A 30 -3.06 -13.57 17.84
C GLN A 30 -4.33 -13.10 18.52
N ARG A 31 -5.08 -12.25 17.83
CA ARG A 31 -6.47 -12.01 18.13
C ARG A 31 -7.11 -13.36 17.84
N GLU A 32 -7.67 -13.98 18.86
CA GLU A 32 -8.49 -15.17 18.73
C GLU A 32 -9.33 -15.03 17.47
N SER A 33 -9.17 -16.00 16.57
CA SER A 33 -9.81 -16.04 15.26
C SER A 33 -11.32 -16.07 15.47
N ARG A 34 -11.93 -14.89 15.58
CA ARG A 34 -13.33 -14.75 15.20
C ARG A 34 -13.36 -15.11 13.72
N PRO A 35 -14.23 -16.04 13.29
CA PRO A 35 -14.45 -16.22 11.86
C PRO A 35 -14.75 -14.83 11.30
N LEU A 36 -13.98 -14.42 10.29
CA LEU A 36 -14.30 -13.24 9.51
C LEU A 36 -15.77 -13.43 9.12
N ALA A 37 -16.65 -12.56 9.62
CA ALA A 37 -17.98 -12.49 9.05
C ALA A 37 -17.75 -12.33 7.54
N PRO A 38 -18.40 -13.15 6.69
CA PRO A 38 -18.24 -13.00 5.26
C PRO A 38 -18.48 -11.52 4.94
N LEU A 39 -17.54 -10.90 4.23
CA LEU A 39 -17.73 -9.57 3.68
C LEU A 39 -18.97 -9.66 2.80
N VAL A 40 -20.15 -9.31 3.35
CA VAL A 40 -21.41 -9.31 2.61
C VAL A 40 -21.43 -8.06 1.74
N LEU A 41 -20.55 -8.04 0.76
CA LEU A 41 -20.80 -7.33 -0.48
C LEU A 41 -21.89 -8.17 -1.15
N GLY A 42 -23.00 -7.56 -1.59
CA GLY A 42 -24.16 -8.26 -2.19
C GLY A 42 -23.86 -8.94 -3.54
N GLU A 43 -22.78 -9.70 -3.63
CA GLU A 43 -22.13 -10.19 -4.84
C GLU A 43 -22.34 -11.69 -4.97
N ARG A 44 -23.38 -12.06 -5.72
CA ARG A 44 -23.86 -13.44 -5.89
C ARG A 44 -22.80 -14.46 -6.34
N TRP A 45 -21.72 -14.02 -7.00
CA TRP A 45 -20.65 -14.92 -7.48
C TRP A 45 -19.63 -15.28 -6.38
N ARG A 46 -19.49 -14.46 -5.33
CA ARG A 46 -18.70 -14.78 -4.13
C ARG A 46 -19.43 -15.79 -3.23
N GLU A 47 -20.73 -15.96 -3.41
CA GLU A 47 -21.55 -16.93 -2.70
C GLU A 47 -21.58 -18.31 -3.39
N GLU A 48 -20.98 -18.45 -4.59
CA GLU A 48 -20.89 -19.74 -5.29
C GLU A 48 -19.80 -20.63 -4.66
N PRO A 49 -20.15 -21.75 -4.00
CA PRO A 49 -19.18 -22.56 -3.24
C PRO A 49 -18.04 -23.12 -4.08
N ASN A 50 -18.24 -23.25 -5.40
CA ASN A 50 -17.26 -23.80 -6.33
C ASN A 50 -16.24 -22.76 -6.84
N ARG A 51 -16.39 -21.48 -6.47
CA ARG A 51 -15.53 -20.38 -6.91
C ARG A 51 -14.57 -19.86 -5.85
N MET A 52 -14.68 -20.36 -4.62
CA MET A 52 -13.79 -20.02 -3.52
C MET A 52 -12.98 -21.23 -3.09
N LYS A 53 -11.69 -21.02 -2.85
CA LYS A 53 -10.81 -22.03 -2.29
C LYS A 53 -9.83 -21.37 -1.35
N ASP A 54 -9.65 -21.97 -0.18
CA ASP A 54 -8.61 -21.53 0.75
C ASP A 54 -7.22 -21.77 0.14
N ILE A 55 -6.36 -20.77 0.27
CA ILE A 55 -4.96 -20.88 -0.14
C ILE A 55 -4.24 -21.75 0.89
N GLY A 56 -3.60 -22.82 0.43
CA GLY A 56 -2.78 -23.67 1.27
C GLY A 56 -1.49 -23.00 1.75
N PRO A 57 -0.71 -23.69 2.61
CA PRO A 57 0.48 -23.11 3.24
C PRO A 57 1.55 -22.64 2.26
N MET A 58 1.69 -23.33 1.12
CA MET A 58 2.70 -22.98 0.11
C MET A 58 2.32 -21.70 -0.63
N GLY A 59 1.05 -21.59 -1.04
CA GLY A 59 0.53 -20.35 -1.61
C GLY A 59 0.61 -19.19 -0.63
N LEU A 60 0.26 -19.40 0.65
CA LEU A 60 0.33 -18.36 1.66
C LEU A 60 1.76 -17.84 1.87
N ASN A 61 2.75 -18.74 1.95
CA ASN A 61 4.16 -18.35 2.02
C ASN A 61 4.60 -17.55 0.78
N LYS A 62 4.14 -17.95 -0.40
CA LYS A 62 4.43 -17.24 -1.66
C LYS A 62 3.80 -15.84 -1.67
N LEU A 63 2.56 -15.71 -1.22
CA LEU A 63 1.88 -14.43 -1.07
C LEU A 63 2.63 -13.52 -0.08
N HIS A 64 3.02 -14.05 1.09
CA HIS A 64 3.83 -13.32 2.07
C HIS A 64 5.13 -12.79 1.48
N HIS A 65 5.79 -13.59 0.65
CA HIS A 65 7.01 -13.17 -0.04
C HIS A 65 6.73 -11.97 -0.96
N PHE A 66 5.70 -12.05 -1.80
CA PHE A 66 5.36 -10.95 -2.73
C PHE A 66 4.96 -9.67 -1.99
N ILE A 67 4.08 -9.74 -0.97
CA ILE A 67 3.62 -8.54 -0.26
C ILE A 67 4.72 -7.89 0.58
N SER A 68 5.75 -8.64 0.98
CA SER A 68 6.87 -8.15 1.81
C SER A 68 8.08 -7.73 0.98
N GLU A 69 8.04 -7.95 -0.34
CA GLU A 69 9.13 -7.62 -1.23
C GLU A 69 9.34 -6.11 -1.32
N ILE A 70 10.61 -5.69 -1.40
CA ILE A 70 10.96 -4.28 -1.58
C ILE A 70 10.92 -3.97 -3.08
N PHE A 71 10.02 -3.06 -3.45
CA PHE A 71 9.98 -2.42 -4.75
C PHE A 71 10.79 -1.14 -4.71
N ILE A 72 11.60 -0.97 -5.74
CA ILE A 72 12.40 0.23 -5.97
C ILE A 72 11.58 1.17 -6.84
N ILE A 73 11.31 2.37 -6.36
CA ILE A 73 10.53 3.38 -7.09
C ILE A 73 11.49 4.47 -7.54
N GLU A 74 11.76 4.49 -8.84
CA GLU A 74 12.71 5.43 -9.44
C GLU A 74 11.98 6.68 -9.93
N PRO A 75 12.58 7.88 -9.77
CA PRO A 75 12.12 9.05 -10.49
C PRO A 75 12.17 8.81 -12.00
N ARG A 76 11.10 9.16 -12.72
CA ARG A 76 10.95 9.01 -14.17
C ARG A 76 12.11 9.64 -14.97
N PHE A 77 12.73 10.69 -14.43
CA PHE A 77 13.88 11.34 -15.04
C PHE A 77 15.14 11.04 -14.21
N VAL A 78 16.03 10.23 -14.77
CA VAL A 78 17.27 9.75 -14.13
C VAL A 78 18.15 10.92 -13.65
N ASP A 79 18.16 12.03 -14.38
CA ASP A 79 18.96 13.23 -14.05
C ASP A 79 18.24 14.23 -13.13
N SER A 80 17.11 13.84 -12.51
CA SER A 80 16.35 14.73 -11.62
C SER A 80 17.06 15.06 -10.31
N GLY A 81 18.08 14.28 -9.93
CA GLY A 81 18.73 14.38 -8.62
C GLY A 81 17.83 13.99 -7.44
N LEU A 82 16.63 13.44 -7.73
CA LEU A 82 15.69 12.96 -6.73
C LEU A 82 16.08 11.56 -6.23
N PRO A 83 15.83 11.23 -4.95
CA PRO A 83 16.21 9.95 -4.41
C PRO A 83 15.30 8.83 -4.91
N VAL A 84 15.85 7.61 -4.92
CA VAL A 84 15.08 6.40 -5.20
C VAL A 84 14.36 5.95 -3.93
N LEU A 85 13.05 5.70 -4.01
CA LEU A 85 12.26 5.26 -2.85
C LEU A 85 12.23 3.74 -2.76
N SER A 86 12.09 3.22 -1.53
CA SER A 86 11.85 1.80 -1.27
C SER A 86 10.45 1.64 -0.68
N VAL A 87 9.62 0.81 -1.33
CA VAL A 87 8.22 0.58 -0.97
C VAL A 87 7.98 -0.92 -0.83
N ARG A 88 7.24 -1.33 0.21
CA ARG A 88 6.70 -2.70 0.30
C ARG A 88 5.19 -2.68 0.08
N PRO A 89 4.63 -3.58 -0.74
CA PRO A 89 3.18 -3.63 -0.96
C PRO A 89 2.39 -3.72 0.35
N CYS A 90 2.81 -4.54 1.31
CA CYS A 90 2.10 -4.66 2.60
C CYS A 90 2.02 -3.35 3.37
N GLU A 91 3.10 -2.56 3.40
CA GLU A 91 3.13 -1.26 4.10
C GLU A 91 2.27 -0.22 3.38
N LEU A 92 2.29 -0.23 2.05
CA LEU A 92 1.45 0.63 1.23
C LEU A 92 -0.03 0.30 1.38
N PHE A 93 -0.39 -1.00 1.38
CA PHE A 93 -1.79 -1.44 1.45
C PHE A 93 -2.40 -1.11 2.80
N LEU A 94 -1.67 -1.39 3.88
CA LEU A 94 -2.10 -1.00 5.22
C LEU A 94 -2.29 0.51 5.33
N TYR A 95 -1.36 1.31 4.80
CA TYR A 95 -1.51 2.77 4.81
C TYR A 95 -2.75 3.24 4.05
N ILE A 96 -2.98 2.70 2.85
CA ILE A 96 -4.14 3.07 2.02
C ILE A 96 -5.45 2.68 2.73
N LEU A 97 -5.55 1.43 3.20
CA LEU A 97 -6.74 0.94 3.91
C LEU A 97 -7.03 1.74 5.18
N ASP A 98 -6.00 2.07 5.96
CA ASP A 98 -6.13 2.88 7.17
C ASP A 98 -6.70 4.27 6.86
N ARG A 99 -6.17 4.95 5.82
CA ARG A 99 -6.64 6.28 5.43
C ARG A 99 -8.02 6.29 4.80
N LEU A 100 -8.36 5.26 4.03
CA LEU A 100 -9.71 5.10 3.49
C LEU A 100 -10.71 4.90 4.64
N ALA A 101 -10.39 4.06 5.62
CA ALA A 101 -11.25 3.79 6.77
C ALA A 101 -11.41 4.99 7.73
N GLU A 102 -10.34 5.75 7.99
CA GLU A 102 -10.41 6.95 8.87
C GLU A 102 -11.34 8.04 8.35
N GLN A 103 -11.50 8.10 7.04
CA GLN A 103 -12.26 9.15 6.37
C GLN A 103 -13.71 8.73 6.08
N GLU A 104 -14.06 7.46 6.26
CA GLU A 104 -15.45 7.02 6.32
C GLU A 104 -16.05 7.40 7.68
N THR A 105 -16.75 8.54 7.71
CA THR A 105 -17.70 8.85 8.79
C THR A 105 -18.95 8.01 8.56
N ARG A 106 -18.89 6.69 8.85
CA ARG A 106 -19.98 5.78 8.48
C ARG A 106 -20.51 4.91 9.62
N SER A 107 -21.81 4.68 9.52
CA SER A 107 -22.62 3.78 10.34
C SER A 107 -22.06 2.37 10.32
N VAL A 108 -22.33 1.61 11.40
CA VAL A 108 -21.85 0.24 11.64
C VAL A 108 -22.20 -0.78 10.53
N GLU A 109 -23.03 -0.40 9.55
CA GLU A 109 -23.58 -1.29 8.52
C GLU A 109 -22.89 -1.20 7.15
N ASP A 110 -21.98 -0.24 6.92
CA ASP A 110 -21.32 -0.11 5.62
C ASP A 110 -20.14 -1.07 5.50
N PRO A 111 -19.92 -1.71 4.32
CA PRO A 111 -18.79 -2.62 4.13
C PRO A 111 -17.47 -1.85 4.28
N THR A 112 -16.46 -2.48 4.87
CA THR A 112 -15.13 -1.87 5.03
C THR A 112 -14.35 -1.91 3.71
N PRO A 113 -13.57 -0.86 3.36
CA PRO A 113 -12.61 -0.94 2.27
C PRO A 113 -11.69 -2.15 2.41
N PHE A 114 -11.40 -2.81 1.31
CA PHE A 114 -10.49 -3.97 1.26
C PHE A 114 -9.70 -3.96 -0.04
N VAL A 115 -8.65 -4.79 -0.10
CA VAL A 115 -7.78 -4.91 -1.27
C VAL A 115 -7.74 -6.34 -1.78
N GLU A 116 -7.70 -6.50 -3.09
CA GLU A 116 -7.46 -7.77 -3.76
C GLU A 116 -6.13 -7.71 -4.52
N VAL A 117 -5.33 -8.77 -4.38
CA VAL A 117 -4.20 -9.02 -5.26
C VAL A 117 -4.72 -9.83 -6.45
N TYR A 118 -4.35 -9.44 -7.67
CA TYR A 118 -4.81 -10.11 -8.88
C TYR A 118 -3.66 -10.27 -9.90
N GLY A 119 -3.99 -10.68 -11.12
CA GLY A 119 -3.04 -10.75 -12.23
C GLY A 119 -1.98 -11.85 -12.04
N GLY A 120 -0.77 -11.59 -12.54
CA GLY A 120 0.33 -12.57 -12.51
C GLY A 120 0.71 -12.99 -11.09
N THR A 121 0.60 -12.07 -10.14
CA THR A 121 0.90 -12.33 -8.72
C THR A 121 -0.07 -13.35 -8.11
N ALA A 122 -1.37 -13.15 -8.30
CA ALA A 122 -2.37 -14.10 -7.80
C ALA A 122 -2.25 -15.48 -8.48
N ASN A 123 -2.02 -15.51 -9.79
CA ASN A 123 -1.79 -16.76 -10.52
C ASN A 123 -0.56 -17.51 -10.00
N ALA A 124 0.56 -16.82 -9.75
CA ALA A 124 1.77 -17.44 -9.23
C ALA A 124 1.57 -18.03 -7.82
N VAL A 125 0.77 -17.37 -6.98
CA VAL A 125 0.41 -17.89 -5.65
C VAL A 125 -0.42 -19.18 -5.78
N VAL A 126 -1.48 -19.15 -6.58
CA VAL A 126 -2.38 -20.30 -6.77
C VAL A 126 -1.65 -21.48 -7.42
N ALA A 127 -0.83 -21.22 -8.45
CA ALA A 127 -0.01 -22.24 -9.09
C ALA A 127 0.98 -22.89 -8.13
N THR A 128 1.68 -22.09 -7.31
CA THR A 128 2.61 -22.60 -6.29
C THR A 128 1.90 -23.52 -5.30
N ASP A 129 0.69 -23.15 -4.88
CA ASP A 129 -0.10 -23.95 -3.95
C ASP A 129 -0.60 -25.26 -4.57
N ALA A 130 -0.88 -25.24 -5.87
CA ALA A 130 -1.23 -26.42 -6.66
C ALA A 130 -0.02 -27.30 -7.05
N GLY A 131 1.20 -26.90 -6.68
CA GLY A 131 2.43 -27.60 -7.08
C GLY A 131 2.76 -27.47 -8.58
N LEU A 132 2.28 -26.41 -9.22
CA LEU A 132 2.49 -26.11 -10.63
C LEU A 132 3.60 -25.06 -10.79
N GLU A 133 4.32 -25.14 -11.92
CA GLU A 133 5.26 -24.08 -12.31
C GLU A 133 4.49 -22.83 -12.75
N SER A 134 5.00 -21.65 -12.38
CA SER A 134 4.46 -20.36 -12.81
C SER A 134 5.59 -19.39 -13.12
N ASN A 135 5.31 -18.48 -14.05
CA ASN A 135 6.22 -17.38 -14.35
C ASN A 135 6.32 -16.44 -13.15
N ILE A 136 7.50 -15.87 -12.94
CA ILE A 136 7.69 -14.83 -11.93
C ILE A 136 6.97 -13.57 -12.44
N PRO A 137 6.00 -13.03 -11.70
CA PRO A 137 5.31 -11.81 -12.11
C PRO A 137 6.29 -10.63 -12.10
N THR A 138 6.25 -9.82 -13.15
CA THR A 138 6.98 -8.55 -13.21
C THR A 138 6.26 -7.47 -12.42
N ASP A 139 4.93 -7.53 -12.42
CA ASP A 139 4.06 -6.49 -11.88
C ASP A 139 3.33 -7.01 -10.65
N PHE A 140 3.14 -6.13 -9.67
CA PHE A 140 2.28 -6.37 -8.53
C PHE A 140 0.98 -5.60 -8.71
N ASP A 141 -0.07 -6.32 -9.08
CA ASP A 141 -1.40 -5.75 -9.29
C ASP A 141 -2.26 -5.83 -8.02
N ALA A 142 -2.74 -4.68 -7.55
CA ALA A 142 -3.62 -4.58 -6.40
C ALA A 142 -4.82 -3.69 -6.69
N ARG A 143 -6.01 -4.14 -6.28
CA ARG A 143 -7.26 -3.40 -6.43
C ARG A 143 -7.89 -3.13 -5.08
N PHE A 144 -8.06 -1.86 -4.77
CA PHE A 144 -8.79 -1.36 -3.61
C PHE A 144 -10.24 -1.13 -3.99
N TYR A 145 -11.14 -1.73 -3.22
CA TYR A 145 -12.57 -1.49 -3.36
C TYR A 145 -13.00 -0.47 -2.32
N ILE A 146 -13.64 0.59 -2.82
CA ILE A 146 -14.10 1.70 -2.00
C ILE A 146 -15.63 1.76 -2.12
N PRO A 147 -16.34 1.38 -1.04
CA PRO A 147 -17.79 1.49 -0.99
C PRO A 147 -18.24 2.93 -1.25
N HIS A 148 -19.18 3.10 -2.19
CA HIS A 148 -19.75 4.41 -2.56
C HIS A 148 -18.77 5.42 -3.16
N PHE A 149 -17.81 4.93 -3.94
CA PHE A 149 -16.92 5.77 -4.72
C PHE A 149 -17.72 6.61 -5.76
N ASP A 150 -17.83 7.93 -5.52
CA ASP A 150 -18.65 8.87 -6.29
C ASP A 150 -17.82 9.72 -7.28
N GLY A 151 -17.17 9.04 -8.23
CA GLY A 151 -16.53 9.67 -9.39
C GLY A 151 -15.27 10.49 -9.09
N HIS A 152 -15.12 11.65 -9.75
CA HIS A 152 -13.84 12.36 -9.86
C HIS A 152 -13.23 12.82 -8.53
N GLN A 153 -14.04 13.23 -7.55
CA GLN A 153 -13.53 13.73 -6.26
C GLN A 153 -12.89 12.62 -5.43
N GLU A 154 -13.40 11.40 -5.53
CA GLU A 154 -12.83 10.25 -4.84
C GLU A 154 -11.52 9.77 -5.50
N TYR A 155 -11.30 10.04 -6.80
CA TYR A 155 -10.01 9.71 -7.45
C TYR A 155 -8.89 10.59 -6.94
N ASP A 156 -9.13 11.89 -6.89
CA ASP A 156 -8.15 12.84 -6.38
C ASP A 156 -7.79 12.49 -4.92
N ARG A 157 -8.80 12.10 -4.12
CA ARG A 157 -8.60 11.62 -2.75
C ARG A 157 -7.75 10.35 -2.67
N CYS A 158 -8.05 9.32 -3.46
CA CYS A 158 -7.25 8.09 -3.49
C CYS A 158 -5.80 8.37 -3.92
N ARG A 159 -5.64 9.23 -4.93
CA ARG A 159 -4.32 9.67 -5.40
C ARG A 159 -3.57 10.41 -4.29
N GLU A 160 -4.23 11.33 -3.59
CA GLU A 160 -3.62 12.06 -2.46
C GLU A 160 -3.14 11.13 -1.34
N ILE A 161 -3.85 10.03 -1.05
CA ILE A 161 -3.41 9.04 -0.08
C ILE A 161 -2.07 8.40 -0.51
N VAL A 162 -1.98 7.96 -1.77
CA VAL A 162 -0.74 7.37 -2.31
C VAL A 162 0.38 8.42 -2.37
N GLU A 163 0.07 9.66 -2.75
CA GLU A 163 1.03 10.76 -2.78
C GLU A 163 1.61 11.05 -1.40
N ARG A 164 0.77 11.09 -0.37
CA ARG A 164 1.20 11.28 1.03
C ARG A 164 2.09 10.15 1.50
N TYR A 165 1.75 8.89 1.18
CA TYR A 165 2.60 7.76 1.50
C TYR A 165 4.01 7.90 0.89
N LEU A 166 4.09 8.20 -0.40
CA LEU A 166 5.38 8.37 -1.09
C LEU A 166 6.14 9.60 -0.57
N LEU A 167 5.43 10.68 -0.26
CA LEU A 167 5.99 11.87 0.34
C LEU A 167 6.58 11.60 1.72
N GLU A 168 5.91 10.82 2.57
CA GLU A 168 6.43 10.37 3.88
C GLU A 168 7.70 9.54 3.71
N ARG A 169 7.76 8.66 2.70
CA ARG A 169 8.97 7.91 2.38
C ARG A 169 10.11 8.82 1.95
N LEU A 170 9.82 9.80 1.10
CA LEU A 170 10.79 10.81 0.68
C LEU A 170 11.32 11.60 1.88
N TYR A 171 10.46 12.03 2.81
CA TYR A 171 10.85 12.69 4.04
C TYR A 171 11.74 11.82 4.94
N SER A 172 11.42 10.53 5.07
CA SER A 172 12.21 9.60 5.89
C SER A 172 13.64 9.37 5.40
N MET A 173 13.90 9.66 4.12
CA MET A 173 15.24 9.57 3.53
C MET A 173 16.09 10.81 3.80
N LEU A 174 15.51 11.91 4.29
CA LEU A 174 16.26 13.10 4.65
C LEU A 174 16.94 12.90 6.02
N PRO A 175 18.27 12.99 6.10
CA PRO A 175 18.99 12.96 7.38
C PRO A 175 18.50 14.05 8.35
N PRO A 176 18.56 13.82 9.67
CA PRO A 176 18.34 14.87 10.65
C PRO A 176 19.28 16.06 10.41
N GLY A 177 18.72 17.27 10.27
CA GLY A 177 19.50 18.49 10.03
C GLY A 177 19.74 18.84 8.55
N TYR A 178 19.04 18.20 7.62
CA TYR A 178 19.10 18.56 6.20
C TYR A 178 18.64 20.01 5.94
N PRO A 179 19.25 20.72 4.95
CA PRO A 179 18.94 22.12 4.68
C PRO A 179 17.46 22.33 4.36
N ALA A 180 16.87 23.42 4.85
CA ALA A 180 15.47 23.79 4.54
C ALA A 180 15.21 23.90 3.02
N GLN A 181 16.25 24.20 2.23
CA GLN A 181 16.20 24.22 0.77
C GLN A 181 15.88 22.85 0.17
N SER A 182 16.25 21.75 0.84
CA SER A 182 15.92 20.39 0.38
C SER A 182 14.45 20.04 0.58
N LEU A 183 13.73 20.74 1.46
CA LEU A 183 12.28 20.57 1.65
C LEU A 183 11.50 21.00 0.40
N GLN A 184 12.09 21.82 -0.47
CA GLN A 184 11.49 22.19 -1.76
C GLN A 184 11.26 20.96 -2.65
N PHE A 185 12.04 19.89 -2.45
CA PHE A 185 11.89 18.62 -3.17
C PHE A 185 10.86 17.68 -2.51
N CYS A 186 10.45 17.97 -1.28
CA CYS A 186 9.48 17.17 -0.53
C CYS A 186 8.08 17.80 -0.62
N ASN A 187 7.52 17.83 -1.83
CA ASN A 187 6.16 18.29 -2.06
C ASN A 187 5.39 17.30 -2.94
N ILE A 188 4.07 17.43 -2.94
CA ILE A 188 3.16 16.55 -3.68
C ILE A 188 3.38 16.66 -5.20
N ASP A 189 3.71 17.85 -5.72
CA ASP A 189 3.96 18.04 -7.15
C ASP A 189 5.19 17.26 -7.64
N VAL A 190 6.21 17.13 -6.79
CA VAL A 190 7.38 16.28 -7.06
C VAL A 190 6.96 14.82 -7.15
N ILE A 191 6.13 14.33 -6.24
CA ILE A 191 5.60 12.97 -6.29
C ILE A 191 4.84 12.73 -7.59
N ARG A 192 3.89 13.62 -7.92
CA ARG A 192 3.05 13.53 -9.13
C ARG A 192 3.87 13.50 -10.42
N ARG A 193 4.87 14.37 -10.51
CA ARG A 193 5.64 14.60 -11.75
C ARG A 193 6.73 13.56 -11.97
N TYR A 194 7.32 13.04 -10.90
CA TYR A 194 8.52 12.21 -10.99
C TYR A 194 8.30 10.74 -10.59
N TYR A 195 7.42 10.42 -9.65
CA TYR A 195 7.35 9.05 -9.12
C TYR A 195 6.18 8.22 -9.66
N PHE A 196 5.14 8.85 -10.21
CA PHE A 196 4.11 8.12 -10.94
C PHE A 196 4.54 7.80 -12.37
N GLN A 197 4.58 6.51 -12.70
CA GLN A 197 4.88 6.04 -14.05
C GLN A 197 3.67 6.13 -14.96
N LYS A 198 2.49 5.82 -14.44
CA LYS A 198 1.23 5.86 -15.20
C LYS A 198 0.11 6.28 -14.26
N GLN A 199 -0.80 7.09 -14.79
CA GLN A 199 -2.00 7.54 -14.08
C GLN A 199 -3.14 7.45 -15.08
N VAL A 200 -4.19 6.70 -14.74
CA VAL A 200 -5.35 6.50 -15.59
C VAL A 200 -6.60 6.72 -14.76
N VAL A 201 -7.56 7.47 -15.33
CA VAL A 201 -8.89 7.64 -14.78
C VAL A 201 -9.88 7.38 -15.91
N ILE A 202 -10.75 6.37 -15.74
CA ILE A 202 -11.76 5.99 -16.73
C ILE A 202 -13.06 5.67 -16.00
N GLY A 203 -14.08 6.54 -16.14
CA GLY A 203 -15.41 6.28 -15.59
C GLY A 203 -15.39 6.05 -14.08
N GLY A 204 -15.69 4.82 -13.66
CA GLY A 204 -15.73 4.33 -12.26
C GLY A 204 -14.42 3.69 -11.76
N PHE A 205 -13.31 3.86 -12.48
CA PHE A 205 -12.01 3.25 -12.20
C PHE A 205 -10.86 4.27 -12.21
N SER A 206 -9.86 4.06 -11.35
CA SER A 206 -8.53 4.67 -11.51
C SER A 206 -7.38 3.70 -11.26
N LEU A 207 -6.24 4.01 -11.86
CA LEU A 207 -4.98 3.28 -11.72
C LEU A 207 -3.82 4.24 -11.52
N LEU A 208 -2.99 3.95 -10.53
CA LEU A 208 -1.69 4.59 -10.32
C LEU A 208 -0.60 3.52 -10.37
N SER A 209 0.39 3.71 -11.23
CA SER A 209 1.54 2.80 -11.31
C SER A 209 2.78 3.48 -10.75
N ILE A 210 3.47 2.79 -9.85
CA ILE A 210 4.78 3.19 -9.29
C ILE A 210 5.78 2.05 -9.50
N GLY A 211 7.04 2.36 -9.78
CA GLY A 211 8.04 1.31 -9.99
C GLY A 211 9.35 1.85 -10.52
N ASP A 212 10.18 0.94 -11.03
CA ASP A 212 11.43 1.27 -11.68
C ASP A 212 11.32 1.30 -13.21
N ALA A 213 12.29 1.93 -13.88
CA ALA A 213 12.31 1.98 -15.34
C ALA A 213 12.62 0.61 -15.99
N ARG A 214 12.95 -0.41 -15.17
CA ARG A 214 13.30 -1.77 -15.62
C ARG A 214 12.07 -2.68 -15.70
N GLY A 215 10.89 -2.16 -15.38
CA GLY A 215 9.60 -2.81 -15.61
C GLY A 215 9.04 -3.52 -14.40
N LYS A 216 9.60 -3.34 -13.20
CA LYS A 216 8.98 -3.85 -11.97
C LYS A 216 8.10 -2.79 -11.34
N VAL A 217 6.79 -3.00 -11.35
CA VAL A 217 5.81 -1.99 -10.94
C VAL A 217 4.82 -2.52 -9.90
N ILE A 218 4.29 -1.61 -9.08
CA ILE A 218 3.09 -1.80 -8.29
C ILE A 218 1.98 -1.00 -8.98
N ASP A 219 0.97 -1.72 -9.45
CA ASP A 219 -0.23 -1.18 -10.06
C ASP A 219 -1.33 -1.10 -9.01
N ILE A 220 -1.70 0.13 -8.64
CA ILE A 220 -2.65 0.46 -7.58
C ILE A 220 -3.94 0.89 -8.24
N GLU A 221 -4.92 -0.02 -8.26
CA GLU A 221 -6.24 0.22 -8.80
C GLU A 221 -7.23 0.63 -7.70
N PHE A 222 -8.07 1.62 -7.97
CA PHE A 222 -9.23 1.95 -7.13
C PHE A 222 -10.51 1.78 -7.93
N SER A 223 -11.46 1.01 -7.38
CA SER A 223 -12.73 0.68 -8.04
C SER A 223 -13.92 0.92 -7.11
N SER A 224 -15.01 1.44 -7.70
CA SER A 224 -16.33 1.58 -7.07
C SER A 224 -17.17 0.30 -7.08
N SER A 225 -16.80 -0.64 -7.95
CA SER A 225 -17.57 -1.86 -8.22
C SER A 225 -16.66 -3.08 -8.10
N ALA A 226 -17.05 -3.99 -7.21
CA ALA A 226 -16.48 -5.33 -7.12
C ALA A 226 -17.18 -6.35 -8.04
N GLU A 227 -18.30 -5.99 -8.66
CA GLU A 227 -18.93 -6.77 -9.74
C GLU A 227 -18.11 -6.82 -11.03
N GLY A 228 -17.03 -6.04 -11.13
CA GLY A 228 -16.07 -6.17 -12.22
C GLY A 228 -16.70 -5.88 -13.58
N GLY A 229 -16.76 -4.59 -13.96
CA GLY A 229 -16.98 -4.23 -15.37
C GLY A 229 -15.91 -4.80 -16.32
N ARG A 230 -14.82 -5.37 -15.80
CA ARG A 230 -13.78 -6.09 -16.55
C ARG A 230 -14.02 -7.59 -16.52
N ARG A 231 -14.73 -8.09 -17.54
CA ARG A 231 -14.89 -9.53 -17.85
C ARG A 231 -13.75 -10.07 -18.76
N PHE A 232 -12.61 -9.38 -18.84
CA PHE A 232 -11.58 -9.62 -19.87
C PHE A 232 -10.27 -10.16 -19.31
N PHE A 233 -10.33 -11.02 -18.28
CA PHE A 233 -9.17 -11.84 -17.96
C PHE A 233 -9.44 -13.23 -18.54
N ASP A 234 -8.55 -13.68 -19.41
CA ASP A 234 -8.44 -15.10 -19.78
C ASP A 234 -8.41 -15.92 -18.49
N ASP A 235 -8.93 -17.16 -18.49
CA ASP A 235 -9.12 -17.96 -17.26
C ASP A 235 -7.86 -18.05 -16.36
N ALA A 236 -6.66 -17.88 -16.92
CA ALA A 236 -5.38 -17.84 -16.20
C ALA A 236 -5.10 -16.54 -15.40
N GLY A 237 -5.79 -15.43 -15.70
CA GLY A 237 -5.72 -14.15 -14.97
C GLY A 237 -6.93 -13.88 -14.08
N ALA A 238 -7.84 -14.85 -13.95
CA ALA A 238 -9.08 -14.71 -13.21
C ALA A 238 -8.93 -14.87 -11.69
N PHE A 239 -7.74 -15.25 -11.20
CA PHE A 239 -7.51 -15.40 -9.77
C PHE A 239 -7.42 -14.04 -9.08
N VAL A 240 -8.18 -13.91 -8.00
CA VAL A 240 -8.14 -12.78 -7.08
C VAL A 240 -7.94 -13.31 -5.67
N ILE A 241 -7.11 -12.63 -4.89
CA ILE A 241 -6.81 -12.99 -3.50
C ILE A 241 -7.19 -11.79 -2.63
N PRO A 242 -8.31 -11.86 -1.89
CA PRO A 242 -8.66 -10.80 -0.96
C PRO A 242 -7.66 -10.76 0.19
N ILE A 243 -7.12 -9.58 0.48
CA ILE A 243 -6.26 -9.30 1.61
C ILE A 243 -7.08 -8.49 2.62
N ALA A 244 -7.38 -9.13 3.74
CA ALA A 244 -8.00 -8.46 4.87
C ALA A 244 -6.94 -7.75 5.74
N ARG A 245 -7.38 -6.71 6.44
CA ARG A 245 -6.60 -6.00 7.46
C ARG A 245 -6.40 -6.86 8.71
#